data_AF-A0A9E1QCU1-F1
#
_entry.id   AF-A0A9E1QCU1-F1
#
_cell.length_a   1.000
_cell.length_b   1.000
_cell.length_c   1.000
_cell.angle_alpha   90.00
_cell.angle_beta   90.00
_cell.angle_gamma   90.00
#
_symmetry.space_group_name_H-M   'P 1'
#
loop_
_entity.id
_entity.type
_entity.pdbx_description
1 polymer ?
#
loop_
_entity_poly.entity_id
_entity_poly.type
_entity_poly.pdbx_seq_one_letter_code
_entity_poly.pdbx_strand_id
1 'polypeptide(L)' 'DDPINFHKSNKTGRWWMEINLIKDNKYKRHALIPCTYNDYLETTNQQIPDRWFKAQRKML' A
#
# COMPACT_ATOMS: atom_id res chain seq x y z
N ASP A 1 -4.65 14.27 3.41
CA ASP A 1 -4.02 12.99 3.79
C ASP A 1 -5.01 11.85 3.70
N ASP A 2 -4.83 10.97 2.73
CA ASP A 2 -5.53 9.69 2.71
C ASP A 2 -4.81 8.70 3.63
N PRO A 3 -5.51 8.08 4.59
CA PRO A 3 -4.90 7.09 5.46
C PRO A 3 -4.49 5.85 4.66
N ILE A 4 -3.25 5.41 4.85
CA ILE A 4 -2.74 4.12 4.35
C ILE A 4 -3.13 3.04 5.37
N ASN A 5 -3.91 2.06 4.93
CA ASN A 5 -4.34 0.95 5.78
C ASN A 5 -3.43 -0.27 5.58
N PHE A 6 -3.14 -1.00 6.65
CA PHE A 6 -2.30 -2.21 6.59
C PHE A 6 -3.07 -3.43 7.10
N HIS A 7 -3.01 -4.52 6.34
CA HIS A 7 -3.65 -5.79 6.66
C HIS A 7 -2.61 -6.90 6.76
N LYS A 8 -2.53 -7.57 7.91
CA LYS A 8 -1.67 -8.74 8.11
C LYS A 8 -2.52 -10.00 8.11
N SER A 9 -2.17 -10.97 7.27
CA SER A 9 -2.78 -12.30 7.31
C SER A 9 -2.14 -13.14 8.42
N ASN A 10 -2.88 -13.46 9.47
CA ASN A 10 -2.40 -14.34 10.54
C ASN A 10 -2.19 -15.80 10.08
N LYS A 11 -2.80 -16.22 8.97
CA LYS A 11 -2.65 -17.57 8.41
C LYS A 11 -1.37 -17.76 7.60
N THR A 12 -0.97 -16.74 6.83
CA THR A 12 0.17 -16.84 5.89
C THR A 12 1.36 -15.96 6.29
N GLY A 13 1.20 -15.08 7.27
CA GLY A 13 2.20 -14.09 7.65
C GLY A 13 2.41 -12.97 6.62
N ARG A 14 1.64 -12.95 5.52
CA ARG A 14 1.74 -11.93 4.47
C ARG A 14 1.14 -10.60 4.93
N TRP A 15 1.84 -9.52 4.61
CA TRP A 15 1.37 -8.16 4.83
C TRP A 15 0.84 -7.58 3.53
N TRP A 16 -0.21 -6.78 3.66
CA TRP A 16 -0.85 -6.06 2.58
C TRP A 16 -1.01 -4.62 2.99
N MET A 17 -0.78 -3.73 2.04
CA MET A 17 -0.98 -2.30 2.21
C MET A 17 -2.13 -1.89 1.27
N GLU A 18 -3.19 -1.36 1.85
CA GLU A 18 -4.36 -0.85 1.16
C GLU A 18 -4.26 0.67 1.05
N ILE A 19 -4.27 1.16 -0.19
CA ILE A 19 -4.19 2.59 -0.48
C ILE A 19 -5.32 2.99 -1.40
N ASN A 20 -6.00 4.07 -1.01
CA ASN A 20 -7.02 4.70 -1.82
C ASN A 20 -6.34 5.50 -2.92
N LEU A 21 -6.40 5.00 -4.16
CA LEU A 21 -6.08 5.82 -5.31
C LEU A 21 -7.25 6.77 -5.52
N ILE A 22 -7.16 8.00 -4.99
CA ILE A 22 -8.05 9.06 -5.43
C ILE A 22 -7.66 9.43 -6.86
N LYS A 23 -8.21 8.69 -7.83
CA LYS A 23 -8.54 9.28 -9.11
C LYS A 23 -10.01 9.64 -9.01
N ASP A 24 -10.31 10.91 -9.28
CA ASP A 24 -11.63 11.58 -9.36
C ASP A 24 -12.62 10.93 -10.35
N ASN A 25 -12.62 9.61 -10.44
CA ASN A 25 -13.57 8.84 -11.21
C ASN A 25 -14.41 8.02 -10.23
N LYS A 26 -15.67 7.87 -10.61
CA LYS A 26 -16.80 7.19 -9.96
C LYS A 26 -16.54 5.79 -9.35
N TYR A 27 -15.31 5.27 -9.49
CA TYR A 27 -14.82 4.00 -8.98
C TYR A 27 -13.58 4.25 -8.11
N LYS A 28 -13.78 4.32 -6.78
CA LYS A 28 -12.70 4.31 -5.79
C LYS A 28 -11.93 2.99 -5.92
N ARG A 29 -10.83 2.99 -6.67
CA ARG A 29 -9.95 1.81 -6.80
C ARG A 29 -9.01 1.80 -5.60
N HIS A 30 -9.30 0.97 -4.62
CA HIS A 30 -8.33 0.61 -3.59
C HIS A 30 -7.29 -0.34 -4.22
N ALA A 31 -6.01 -0.03 -4.04
CA ALA A 31 -4.93 -0.92 -4.42
C ALA A 31 -4.48 -1.70 -3.18
N LEU A 32 -4.47 -3.03 -3.28
CA LEU A 32 -3.90 -3.93 -2.29
C LEU A 32 -2.54 -4.40 -2.79
N ILE A 33 -1.48 -3.93 -2.13
CA ILE A 33 -0.10 -4.25 -2.51
C ILE A 33 0.46 -5.23 -1.47
N PRO A 34 0.98 -6.39 -1.88
CA PRO A 34 1.70 -7.26 -0.97
C PRO A 34 2.98 -6.55 -0.53
N CYS A 35 3.12 -6.32 0.77
CA CYS A 35 4.26 -5.64 1.34
C CYS A 35 4.92 -6.50 2.41
N THR A 36 6.04 -6.03 2.93
CA THR A 36 6.70 -6.62 4.10
C THR A 36 6.49 -5.73 5.32
N TYR A 37 6.81 -6.26 6.51
CA TYR A 37 6.81 -5.46 7.74
C TYR A 37 7.79 -4.28 7.68
N ASN A 38 8.87 -4.41 6.91
CA ASN A 38 9.83 -3.33 6.70
C ASN A 38 9.20 -2.17 5.92
N ASP A 39 8.43 -2.47 4.87
CA ASP A 39 7.70 -1.45 4.11
C ASP A 39 6.68 -0.72 5.00
N TYR A 40 6.02 -1.42 5.93
CA TYR A 40 5.15 -0.80 6.93
C TYR A 40 5.92 0.20 7.79
N LEU A 41 7.05 -0.22 8.37
CA LEU A 41 7.91 0.65 9.20
C LEU A 41 8.38 1.89 8.43
N GLU A 42 8.83 1.73 7.18
CA GLU A 42 9.26 2.85 6.33
C GLU A 42 8.09 3.81 6.07
N THR A 43 6.91 3.27 5.75
CA THR A 43 5.70 4.07 5.49
C THR A 43 5.24 4.83 6.74
N THR A 44 5.31 4.21 7.93
CA THR A 44 5.03 4.88 9.22
C THR A 44 6.01 6.02 9.50
N ASN A 45 7.23 5.94 8.98
CA ASN A 45 8.24 7.00 9.07
C ASN A 45 8.08 8.11 8.01
N GLN A 46 6.91 8.21 7.34
CA GLN A 46 6.67 9.11 6.20
C GLN A 46 7.62 8.88 5.00
N GLN A 47 8.39 7.79 5.02
CA GLN A 47 9.21 7.38 3.90
C GLN A 47 8.41 6.36 3.10
N ILE A 48 7.67 6.82 2.10
CA ILE A 48 7.07 5.91 1.13
C ILE A 48 8.23 5.20 0.44
N PRO A 49 8.41 3.88 0.63
CA PRO A 49 9.59 3.22 0.09
C PRO A 49 9.55 3.32 -1.43
N ASP A 50 10.69 3.62 -2.07
CA ASP A 50 10.82 3.69 -3.54
C ASP A 50 10.23 2.46 -4.25
N ARG A 51 10.24 1.31 -3.54
CA ARG A 51 9.65 0.06 -3.98
C ARG A 51 8.13 0.16 -4.16
N TRP A 52 7.43 0.94 -3.34
CA TRP A 52 6.01 1.25 -3.48
C TRP A 52 5.73 2.05 -4.75
N PHE A 53 6.49 3.12 -4.99
CA PHE A 53 6.36 3.94 -6.19
C PHE A 53 6.66 3.12 -7.46
N LYS A 54 7.67 2.25 -7.41
CA LYS A 54 7.98 1.31 -8.51
C LYS A 54 6.88 0.26 -8.70
N ALA A 55 6.30 -0.28 -7.63
CA ALA A 55 5.20 -1.24 -7.71
C ALA A 55 3.94 -0.60 -8.30
N GLN A 56 3.60 0.61 -7.85
CA GLN A 56 2.50 1.41 -8.36
C GLN A 56 2.69 1.75 -9.84
N ARG A 57 3.92 2.16 -10.24
CA ARG A 57 4.27 2.46 -11.63
C ARG A 57 4.31 1.22 -12.54
N LYS A 58 4.38 0.01 -11.98
CA LYS A 58 4.33 -1.26 -12.71
C LYS A 58 2.91 -1.85 -12.77
N MET A 59 2.02 -1.44 -11.86
CA MET A 59 0.58 -1.77 -11.86
C MET A 59 -0.25 -0.80 -12.71
N LEU A 60 0.32 0.34 -13.11
CA LEU A 60 -0.22 1.31 -14.06
C LEU A 60 0.25 0.98 -15.47
#